data_AF-A0A3D1A104-F1
#
_entry.id   AF-A0A3D1A104-F1
#
_cell.length_a   1.000
_cell.length_b   1.000
_cell.length_c   1.000
_cell.angle_alpha   90.00
_cell.angle_beta   90.00
_cell.angle_gamma   90.00
#
_symmetry.space_group_name_H-M   'P 1'
#
loop_
_entity.id
_entity.type
_entity.pdbx_description
1 polymer ?
#
loop_
_entity_poly.entity_id
_entity_poly.type
_entity_poly.pdbx_seq_one_letter_code
_entity_poly.pdbx_strand_id
1 'polypeptide(L)'
;MIGSFIDPISVVVISVPLIVACIALRLGAGVHWSLVLRDLGVPLGLLMTFMGFLNIAYSASDASAIAPATAVMLLTILYGGLLASIGYFWSHRLAGSVDALQENKQVKWWAILAPLIFFLAILFWVLGMVNGFEVFIEIAPLGVFTTTALVALIISKKNVVHTLSLSFLLSAMINIVIGLIYFYQGDRLGFGIAIMGVIYSQIAYICLYFLAFKLGGSREIDTPLMNWHWLEVSAFLIFMFLAPITLQEELSNIESEKEAKALNIRIEELERELRALKNYQ
;
A
#
# COMPACT_ATOMS: atom_id res chain seq x y z
N MET A 1 -26.02 7.67 3.09
CA MET A 1 -25.00 8.11 2.12
C MET A 1 -23.70 8.57 2.78
N ILE A 2 -23.70 9.43 3.81
CA ILE A 2 -22.44 9.82 4.48
C ILE A 2 -21.81 8.66 5.27
N GLY A 3 -22.64 7.79 5.87
CA GLY A 3 -22.16 6.64 6.65
C GLY A 3 -21.30 5.63 5.88
N SER A 4 -21.40 5.54 4.55
CA SER A 4 -20.54 4.65 3.75
C SER A 4 -19.11 5.15 3.60
N PHE A 5 -18.85 6.41 3.94
CA PHE A 5 -17.51 7.02 3.93
C PHE A 5 -16.89 7.11 5.33
N ILE A 6 -17.50 6.51 6.34
CA ILE A 6 -17.02 6.54 7.72
C ILE A 6 -16.82 5.11 8.20
N ASP A 7 -15.57 4.67 8.18
CA ASP A 7 -15.15 3.42 8.82
C ASP A 7 -14.29 3.73 10.07
N PRO A 8 -14.73 3.38 11.28
CA PRO A 8 -14.03 3.73 12.51
C PRO A 8 -12.59 3.21 12.57
N ILE A 9 -12.34 2.00 12.07
CA ILE A 9 -11.00 1.40 12.09
C ILE A 9 -10.08 2.19 11.16
N SER A 10 -10.52 2.45 9.93
CA SER A 10 -9.79 3.24 8.93
C SER A 10 -9.47 4.66 9.44
N VAL A 11 -10.42 5.30 10.15
CA VAL A 11 -10.17 6.61 10.78
C VAL A 11 -9.08 6.52 11.84
N VAL A 12 -9.11 5.48 12.68
CA VAL A 12 -8.12 5.28 13.76
C VAL A 12 -6.73 5.00 13.22
N VAL A 13 -6.58 4.05 12.29
CA VAL A 13 -5.27 3.62 11.76
C VAL A 13 -4.57 4.71 10.94
N ILE A 14 -5.32 5.70 10.43
CA ILE A 14 -4.78 6.87 9.73
C ILE A 14 -4.55 8.04 10.69
N SER A 15 -5.57 8.45 11.42
CA SER A 15 -5.54 9.73 12.15
C SER A 15 -4.65 9.66 13.38
N VAL A 16 -4.69 8.56 14.14
CA VAL A 16 -3.98 8.48 15.42
C VAL A 16 -2.45 8.49 15.23
N PRO A 17 -1.84 7.68 14.34
CA PRO A 17 -0.40 7.77 14.09
C PRO A 17 0.05 9.16 13.63
N LEU A 18 -0.72 9.82 12.76
CA LEU A 18 -0.41 11.17 12.27
C LEU A 18 -0.49 12.21 13.38
N ILE A 19 -1.48 12.13 14.27
CA ILE A 19 -1.60 13.04 15.42
C ILE A 19 -0.40 12.86 16.36
N VAL A 20 -0.03 11.61 16.66
CA VAL A 20 1.15 11.32 17.49
C VAL A 20 2.43 11.86 16.85
N ALA A 21 2.62 11.66 15.55
CA ALA A 21 3.73 12.23 14.79
C ALA A 21 3.77 13.75 14.82
N CYS A 22 2.62 14.41 14.61
CA CYS A 22 2.50 15.86 14.67
C CYS A 22 2.90 16.41 16.05
N ILE A 23 2.39 15.81 17.13
CA ILE A 23 2.68 16.25 18.51
C ILE A 23 4.16 16.02 18.83
N ALA A 24 4.68 14.83 18.58
CA ALA A 24 6.05 14.47 18.92
C ALA A 24 7.08 15.33 18.17
N LEU A 25 6.93 15.49 16.86
CA LEU A 25 7.83 16.28 16.03
C LEU A 25 7.70 17.79 16.32
N ARG A 26 6.49 18.28 16.63
CA ARG A 26 6.32 19.68 17.07
C ARG A 26 7.09 19.95 18.36
N LEU A 27 6.90 19.11 19.37
CA LEU A 27 7.48 19.36 20.70
C LEU A 27 8.99 19.14 20.74
N GLY A 28 9.51 18.11 20.09
CA GLY A 28 10.94 17.75 20.20
C GLY A 28 11.79 17.96 18.96
N ALA A 29 11.22 18.33 17.81
CA ALA A 29 11.96 18.70 16.60
C ALA A 29 11.59 20.09 16.04
N GLY A 30 10.61 20.80 16.62
CA GLY A 30 10.20 22.14 16.16
C GLY A 30 9.48 22.13 14.81
N VAL A 31 8.98 20.97 14.38
CA VAL A 31 8.34 20.77 13.07
C VAL A 31 6.87 21.18 13.16
N HIS A 32 6.40 22.00 12.23
CA HIS A 32 4.99 22.36 12.16
C HIS A 32 4.14 21.15 11.70
N TRP A 33 2.99 20.93 12.34
CA TRP A 33 2.12 19.78 12.07
C TRP A 33 1.69 19.67 10.60
N SER A 34 1.54 20.81 9.90
CA SER A 34 1.14 20.82 8.49
C SER A 34 2.18 20.17 7.59
N LEU A 35 3.46 20.27 7.94
CA LEU A 35 4.56 19.63 7.23
C LEU A 35 4.44 18.10 7.37
N VAL A 36 4.24 17.61 8.60
CA VAL A 36 4.05 16.19 8.89
C VAL A 36 2.83 15.62 8.17
N LEU A 37 1.68 16.31 8.20
CA LEU A 37 0.47 15.84 7.52
C LEU A 37 0.66 15.77 6.01
N ARG A 38 1.24 16.82 5.40
CA ARG A 38 1.54 16.87 3.97
C ARG A 38 2.45 15.73 3.55
N ASP A 39 3.48 15.47 4.37
CA ASP A 39 4.56 14.56 4.05
C ASP A 39 4.16 13.09 4.27
N LEU A 40 3.44 12.77 5.36
CA LEU A 40 3.11 11.38 5.73
C LEU A 40 1.68 10.96 5.41
N GLY A 41 0.75 11.87 5.15
CA GLY A 41 -0.66 11.52 4.95
C GLY A 41 -0.86 10.54 3.79
N VAL A 42 -0.23 10.80 2.64
CA VAL A 42 -0.29 9.92 1.46
C VAL A 42 0.43 8.59 1.71
N PRO A 43 1.72 8.55 2.12
CA PRO A 43 2.42 7.30 2.40
C PRO A 43 1.70 6.39 3.42
N LEU A 44 1.13 6.96 4.48
CA LEU A 44 0.40 6.18 5.49
C LEU A 44 -0.94 5.66 4.94
N GLY A 45 -1.67 6.50 4.19
CA GLY A 45 -2.91 6.10 3.53
C GLY A 45 -2.70 4.94 2.56
N LEU A 46 -1.66 5.02 1.73
CA LEU A 46 -1.27 3.98 0.78
C LEU A 46 -0.87 2.69 1.50
N LEU A 47 -0.06 2.78 2.56
CA LEU A 47 0.33 1.60 3.32
C LEU A 47 -0.89 0.87 3.87
N MET A 48 -1.83 1.58 4.48
CA MET A 48 -3.06 0.97 5.00
C MET A 48 -3.97 0.42 3.89
N THR A 49 -3.95 1.03 2.70
CA THR A 49 -4.63 0.48 1.51
C THR A 49 -4.01 -0.87 1.13
N PHE A 50 -2.68 -0.98 1.05
CA PHE A 50 -2.04 -2.26 0.72
C PHE A 50 -2.17 -3.31 1.81
N MET A 51 -2.22 -2.91 3.09
CA MET A 51 -2.56 -3.81 4.19
C MET A 51 -3.99 -4.36 4.06
N GLY A 52 -4.95 -3.53 3.64
CA GLY A 52 -6.31 -3.99 3.34
C GLY A 52 -6.35 -4.92 2.13
N PHE A 53 -5.53 -4.65 1.12
CA PHE A 53 -5.41 -5.49 -0.07
C PHE A 53 -4.87 -6.89 0.29
N LEU A 54 -3.84 -6.92 1.13
CA LEU A 54 -3.30 -8.15 1.70
C LEU A 54 -4.39 -8.91 2.46
N ASN A 55 -5.19 -8.23 3.29
CA ASN A 55 -6.29 -8.88 4.00
C ASN A 55 -7.32 -9.51 3.08
N ILE A 56 -7.72 -8.83 2.01
CA ILE A 56 -8.66 -9.38 1.03
C ILE A 56 -8.08 -10.65 0.42
N ALA A 57 -6.80 -10.63 0.04
CA ALA A 57 -6.16 -11.76 -0.62
C ALA A 57 -6.06 -13.03 0.24
N TYR A 58 -5.85 -12.88 1.54
CA TYR A 58 -5.67 -14.01 2.46
C TYR A 58 -6.96 -14.39 3.22
N SER A 59 -7.93 -13.49 3.33
CA SER A 59 -9.14 -13.69 4.15
C SER A 59 -10.43 -13.78 3.33
N ALA A 60 -10.44 -13.42 2.04
CA ALA A 60 -11.64 -13.51 1.22
C ALA A 60 -12.00 -14.96 0.92
N SER A 61 -12.96 -15.49 1.68
CA SER A 61 -13.61 -16.78 1.45
C SER A 61 -14.90 -16.66 0.64
N ASP A 62 -15.50 -15.47 0.63
CA ASP A 62 -16.75 -15.16 -0.07
C ASP A 62 -16.52 -14.00 -1.06
N ALA A 63 -16.83 -14.25 -2.34
CA ALA A 63 -16.73 -13.25 -3.40
C ALA A 63 -17.62 -12.02 -3.15
N SER A 64 -18.75 -12.20 -2.45
CA SER A 64 -19.67 -11.10 -2.13
C SER A 64 -19.09 -10.08 -1.14
N ALA A 65 -18.09 -10.50 -0.33
CA ALA A 65 -17.42 -9.66 0.65
C ALA A 65 -16.25 -8.85 0.08
N ILE A 66 -15.77 -9.20 -1.12
CA ILE A 66 -14.61 -8.55 -1.76
C ILE A 66 -14.92 -7.08 -2.05
N ALA A 67 -16.02 -6.77 -2.73
CA ALA A 67 -16.34 -5.40 -3.12
C ALA A 67 -16.53 -4.45 -1.92
N PRO A 68 -17.29 -4.81 -0.86
CA PRO A 68 -17.34 -4.02 0.37
C PRO A 68 -15.97 -3.84 1.04
N ALA A 69 -15.14 -4.88 1.09
CA ALA A 69 -13.80 -4.80 1.68
C ALA A 69 -12.87 -3.88 0.87
N THR A 70 -12.93 -3.94 -0.46
CA THR A 70 -12.20 -3.03 -1.36
C THR A 70 -12.64 -1.58 -1.13
N ALA A 71 -13.94 -1.33 -0.93
CA ALA A 71 -14.43 0.02 -0.63
C ALA A 71 -13.84 0.56 0.68
N VAL A 72 -13.83 -0.23 1.75
CA VAL A 72 -13.22 0.14 3.04
C VAL A 72 -11.71 0.36 2.90
N MET A 73 -11.02 -0.52 2.17
CA MET A 73 -9.60 -0.40 1.87
C MET A 73 -9.27 0.97 1.22
N LEU A 74 -10.05 1.39 0.22
CA LEU A 74 -9.87 2.68 -0.46
C LEU A 74 -10.18 3.91 0.42
N LEU A 75 -10.96 3.76 1.51
CA LEU A 75 -11.16 4.85 2.47
C LEU A 75 -9.86 5.28 3.14
N THR A 76 -8.91 4.35 3.33
CA THR A 76 -7.66 4.66 4.01
C THR A 76 -6.79 5.64 3.22
N ILE A 77 -6.66 5.47 1.91
CA ILE A 77 -5.99 6.45 1.05
C ILE A 77 -6.79 7.75 0.91
N LEU A 78 -8.13 7.69 0.91
CA LEU A 78 -8.95 8.90 0.92
C LEU A 78 -8.68 9.74 2.17
N TYR A 79 -8.68 9.15 3.35
CA TYR A 79 -8.40 9.84 4.61
C TYR A 79 -6.97 10.38 4.66
N GLY A 80 -5.99 9.57 4.27
CA GLY A 80 -4.60 9.98 4.19
C GLY A 80 -4.39 11.16 3.23
N GLY A 81 -5.01 11.11 2.05
CA GLY A 81 -4.96 12.16 1.03
C GLY A 81 -5.65 13.45 1.46
N LEU A 82 -6.78 13.38 2.17
CA LEU A 82 -7.45 14.55 2.74
C LEU A 82 -6.57 15.24 3.79
N LEU A 83 -5.98 14.48 4.71
CA LEU A 83 -5.06 15.03 5.71
C LEU A 83 -3.80 15.62 5.06
N ALA A 84 -3.25 14.95 4.05
CA ALA A 84 -2.12 15.48 3.29
C ALA A 84 -2.46 16.80 2.57
N SER A 85 -3.66 16.90 1.99
CA SER A 85 -4.14 18.12 1.34
C SER A 85 -4.28 19.28 2.34
N ILE A 86 -4.85 19.01 3.53
CA ILE A 86 -4.92 20.00 4.62
C ILE A 86 -3.52 20.48 5.00
N GLY A 87 -2.58 19.54 5.16
CA GLY A 87 -1.17 19.85 5.42
C GLY A 87 -0.54 20.70 4.32
N TYR A 88 -0.79 20.37 3.06
CA TYR A 88 -0.29 21.09 1.88
C TYR A 88 -0.76 22.54 1.85
N PHE A 89 -2.08 22.77 1.89
CA PHE A 89 -2.64 24.12 1.82
C PHE A 89 -2.20 24.99 3.00
N TRP A 90 -2.11 24.41 4.20
CA TRP A 90 -1.65 25.14 5.38
C TRP A 90 -0.15 25.45 5.30
N SER A 91 0.66 24.48 4.84
CA SER A 91 2.10 24.69 4.59
C SER A 91 2.33 25.77 3.54
N HIS A 92 1.53 25.82 2.48
CA HIS A 92 1.64 26.83 1.42
C HIS A 92 1.30 28.22 1.95
N ARG A 93 0.26 28.34 2.78
CA ARG A 93 -0.09 29.59 3.47
C ARG A 93 1.05 30.13 4.35
N LEU A 94 1.82 29.24 4.98
CA LEU A 94 2.97 29.58 5.84
C LEU A 94 4.28 29.82 5.06
N ALA A 95 4.37 29.38 3.80
CA ALA A 95 5.58 29.35 3.00
C ALA A 95 6.15 30.75 2.64
N GLY A 96 5.48 31.85 3.01
CA GLY A 96 6.09 33.19 3.03
C GLY A 96 7.32 33.31 3.94
N SER A 97 7.55 32.34 4.83
CA SER A 97 8.78 32.19 5.63
C SER A 97 9.08 30.70 5.85
N VAL A 98 10.00 30.12 5.07
CA VAL A 98 10.40 28.69 5.18
C VAL A 98 10.89 28.33 6.60
N ASP A 99 11.47 29.30 7.32
CA ASP A 99 11.85 29.18 8.74
C ASP A 99 10.65 28.97 9.69
N ALA A 100 9.42 29.25 9.26
CA ALA A 100 8.22 29.07 10.08
C ALA A 100 7.74 27.61 10.15
N LEU A 101 8.15 26.75 9.21
CA LEU A 101 7.71 25.35 9.19
C LEU A 101 8.61 24.42 10.01
N GLN A 102 9.84 24.84 10.28
CA GLN A 102 10.81 24.08 11.05
C GLN A 102 11.72 25.03 11.82
N GLU A 103 11.53 25.07 13.14
CA GLU A 103 12.39 25.87 14.03
C GLU A 103 13.81 25.27 14.07
N ASN A 104 14.82 26.12 14.21
CA ASN A 104 16.21 25.69 14.42
C ASN A 104 16.39 25.17 15.85
N LYS A 105 15.85 23.97 16.11
CA LYS A 105 15.86 23.29 17.40
C LYS A 105 16.64 22.00 17.29
N GLN A 106 17.46 21.71 18.31
CA GLN A 106 18.13 20.42 18.39
C GLN A 106 17.08 19.30 18.53
N VAL A 107 17.07 18.37 17.56
CA VAL A 107 16.10 17.29 17.50
C VAL A 107 16.36 16.26 18.62
N LYS A 108 15.39 16.11 19.51
CA LYS A 108 15.44 15.13 20.61
C LYS A 108 15.13 13.72 20.09
N TRP A 109 15.84 12.70 20.57
CA TRP A 109 15.64 11.31 20.15
C TRP A 109 14.21 10.79 20.38
N TRP A 110 13.58 11.17 21.49
CA TRP A 110 12.20 10.75 21.78
C TRP A 110 11.17 11.30 20.79
N ALA A 111 11.43 12.44 20.14
CA ALA A 111 10.53 13.00 19.13
C ALA A 111 10.46 12.15 17.85
N ILE A 112 11.45 11.27 17.67
CA ILE A 112 11.55 10.34 16.54
C ILE A 112 11.11 8.96 16.99
N LEU A 113 11.61 8.50 18.15
CA LEU A 113 11.29 7.17 18.66
C LEU A 113 9.82 7.01 19.04
N ALA A 114 9.19 8.03 19.64
CA ALA A 114 7.79 7.91 20.06
C ALA A 114 6.83 7.69 18.88
N PRO A 115 6.83 8.51 17.80
CA PRO A 115 5.96 8.25 16.66
C PRO A 115 6.35 7.01 15.88
N LEU A 116 7.64 6.65 15.82
CA LEU A 116 8.11 5.43 15.18
C LEU A 116 7.58 4.17 15.90
N ILE A 117 7.73 4.09 17.23
CA ILE A 117 7.24 2.97 18.03
C ILE A 117 5.71 2.88 17.93
N PHE A 118 5.02 4.03 17.99
CA PHE A 118 3.57 4.06 17.90
C PHE A 118 3.07 3.59 16.51
N PHE A 119 3.73 4.05 15.44
CA PHE A 119 3.46 3.60 14.08
C PHE A 119 3.64 2.08 13.95
N LEU A 120 4.75 1.54 14.44
CA LEU A 120 5.00 0.09 14.43
C LEU A 120 3.99 -0.69 15.29
N ALA A 121 3.54 -0.14 16.42
CA ALA A 121 2.51 -0.76 17.25
C ALA A 121 1.15 -0.82 16.55
N ILE A 122 0.77 0.22 15.80
CA ILE A 122 -0.44 0.22 14.97
C ILE A 122 -0.31 -0.78 13.83
N LEU A 123 0.85 -0.86 13.17
CA LEU A 123 1.08 -1.90 12.16
C LEU A 123 0.98 -3.30 12.73
N PHE A 124 1.56 -3.54 13.91
CA PHE A 124 1.45 -4.82 14.61
C PHE A 124 -0.01 -5.17 14.89
N TRP A 125 -0.81 -4.19 15.35
CA TRP A 125 -2.23 -4.39 15.60
C TRP A 125 -3.02 -4.72 14.32
N VAL A 126 -2.77 -3.99 13.22
CA VAL A 126 -3.39 -4.26 11.92
C VAL A 126 -2.99 -5.64 11.40
N LEU A 127 -1.72 -6.03 11.52
CA LEU A 127 -1.25 -7.37 11.14
C LEU A 127 -1.96 -8.49 11.90
N GLY A 128 -2.27 -8.26 13.18
CA GLY A 128 -3.10 -9.18 13.97
C GLY A 128 -4.51 -9.41 13.39
N MET A 129 -5.01 -8.49 12.55
CA MET A 129 -6.28 -8.65 11.84
C MET A 129 -6.13 -9.40 10.51
N VAL A 130 -4.92 -9.51 9.94
CA VAL A 130 -4.62 -10.07 8.60
C VAL A 130 -4.05 -11.50 8.70
N ASN A 131 -4.57 -12.31 9.62
CA ASN A 131 -4.10 -13.68 9.92
C ASN A 131 -2.66 -13.79 10.49
N GLY A 132 -2.07 -12.70 10.98
CA GLY A 132 -0.83 -12.70 11.75
C GLY A 132 0.46 -12.54 10.94
N PHE A 133 1.61 -12.75 11.59
CA PHE A 133 2.94 -12.42 11.06
C PHE A 133 3.43 -13.36 9.96
N GLU A 134 2.94 -14.60 9.92
CA GLU A 134 3.41 -15.60 8.96
C GLU A 134 3.08 -15.19 7.53
N VAL A 135 1.91 -14.58 7.34
CA VAL A 135 1.50 -13.99 6.06
C VAL A 135 2.47 -12.89 5.62
N PHE A 136 3.13 -12.21 6.56
CA PHE A 136 3.97 -11.05 6.32
C PHE A 136 5.42 -11.36 5.93
N ILE A 137 5.87 -12.62 5.93
CA ILE A 137 7.28 -12.97 5.66
C ILE A 137 7.41 -13.66 4.31
N GLU A 138 7.48 -12.86 3.25
CA GLU A 138 7.74 -13.33 1.89
C GLU A 138 9.20 -13.05 1.52
N ILE A 139 9.97 -14.12 1.29
CA ILE A 139 11.44 -14.05 1.14
C ILE A 139 11.83 -13.30 -0.13
N ALA A 140 11.13 -13.53 -1.24
CA ALA A 140 11.43 -12.91 -2.52
C ALA A 140 11.36 -11.37 -2.47
N PRO A 141 10.24 -10.74 -2.07
CA PRO A 141 10.15 -9.29 -1.99
C PRO A 141 11.10 -8.69 -0.95
N LEU A 142 11.34 -9.39 0.16
CA LEU A 142 12.32 -8.97 1.15
C LEU A 142 13.76 -8.98 0.60
N GLY A 143 14.10 -9.99 -0.21
CA GLY A 143 15.38 -10.08 -0.89
C GLY A 143 15.63 -8.92 -1.86
N VAL A 144 14.65 -8.56 -2.69
CA VAL A 144 14.74 -7.40 -3.58
C VAL A 144 14.89 -6.11 -2.78
N PHE A 145 14.08 -5.91 -1.75
CA PHE A 145 14.16 -4.75 -0.86
C PHE A 145 15.53 -4.59 -0.19
N THR A 146 16.02 -5.66 0.43
CA THR A 146 17.32 -5.64 1.11
C THR A 146 18.46 -5.39 0.14
N THR A 147 18.46 -6.03 -1.03
CA THR A 147 19.50 -5.83 -2.05
C THR A 147 19.52 -4.41 -2.60
N THR A 148 18.36 -3.84 -2.96
CA THR A 148 18.30 -2.44 -3.45
C THR A 148 18.75 -1.44 -2.39
N ALA A 149 18.37 -1.66 -1.13
CA ALA A 149 18.78 -0.79 -0.02
C ALA A 149 20.30 -0.89 0.25
N LEU A 150 20.87 -2.09 0.23
CA LEU A 150 22.32 -2.30 0.40
C LEU A 150 23.12 -1.65 -0.74
N VAL A 151 22.69 -1.82 -1.98
CA VAL A 151 23.32 -1.18 -3.15
C VAL A 151 23.28 0.34 -3.00
N ALA A 152 22.13 0.90 -2.60
CA ALA A 152 22.01 2.32 -2.34
C ALA A 152 22.97 2.81 -1.24
N LEU A 153 23.12 2.07 -0.14
CA LEU A 153 24.07 2.39 0.93
C LEU A 153 25.53 2.36 0.46
N ILE A 154 25.90 1.38 -0.37
CA ILE A 154 27.27 1.25 -0.90
C ILE A 154 27.61 2.41 -1.84
N ILE A 155 26.67 2.83 -2.69
CA ILE A 155 26.89 3.89 -3.68
C ILE A 155 26.85 5.28 -3.02
N SER A 156 26.08 5.44 -1.95
CA SER A 156 25.83 6.74 -1.31
C SER A 156 27.01 7.24 -0.49
N LYS A 157 27.75 8.20 -1.04
CA LYS A 157 28.79 8.93 -0.29
C LYS A 157 28.27 10.19 0.41
N LYS A 158 27.24 10.82 -0.16
CA LYS A 158 26.52 12.00 0.35
C LYS A 158 25.02 11.78 0.09
N ASN A 159 24.17 12.46 0.85
CA ASN A 159 22.71 12.38 0.73
C ASN A 159 22.14 10.96 0.87
N VAL A 160 22.69 10.19 1.82
CA VAL A 160 22.29 8.79 2.07
C VAL A 160 20.77 8.65 2.25
N VAL A 161 20.15 9.63 2.90
CA VAL A 161 18.70 9.65 3.15
C VAL A 161 17.93 9.74 1.84
N HIS A 162 18.30 10.64 0.93
CA HIS A 162 17.66 10.78 -0.37
C HIS A 162 17.82 9.52 -1.23
N THR A 163 19.04 8.97 -1.29
CA THR A 163 19.30 7.76 -2.08
C THR A 163 18.55 6.56 -1.52
N LEU A 164 18.45 6.43 -0.19
CA LEU A 164 17.64 5.39 0.45
C LEU A 164 16.15 5.53 0.10
N SER A 165 15.58 6.74 0.14
CA SER A 165 14.17 6.93 -0.24
C SER A 165 13.90 6.51 -1.68
N LEU A 166 14.81 6.84 -2.61
CA LEU A 166 14.70 6.40 -4.01
C LEU A 166 14.86 4.88 -4.14
N SER A 167 15.74 4.26 -3.35
CA SER A 167 15.94 2.81 -3.36
C SER A 167 14.70 2.04 -2.91
N PHE A 168 13.93 2.58 -1.95
CA PHE A 168 12.68 1.97 -1.51
C PHE A 168 11.61 2.06 -2.59
N LEU A 169 11.49 3.21 -3.26
CA LEU A 169 10.59 3.35 -4.41
C LEU A 169 10.98 2.37 -5.54
N LEU A 170 12.28 2.26 -5.85
CA LEU A 170 12.79 1.32 -6.84
C LEU A 170 12.50 -0.14 -6.47
N SER A 171 12.67 -0.50 -5.19
CA SER A 171 12.34 -1.83 -4.69
C SER A 171 10.87 -2.17 -4.90
N ALA A 172 9.97 -1.24 -4.58
CA ALA A 172 8.54 -1.40 -4.81
C ALA A 172 8.27 -1.67 -6.30
N MET A 173 8.83 -0.85 -7.20
CA MET A 173 8.66 -1.03 -8.65
C MET A 173 9.17 -2.38 -9.16
N ILE A 174 10.37 -2.80 -8.75
CA ILE A 174 10.94 -4.09 -9.16
C ILE A 174 10.07 -5.26 -8.67
N ASN A 175 9.61 -5.22 -7.42
CA ASN A 175 8.75 -6.25 -6.87
C ASN A 175 7.39 -6.32 -7.59
N ILE A 176 6.83 -5.18 -7.99
CA ILE A 176 5.62 -5.17 -8.81
C ILE A 176 5.86 -5.86 -10.15
N VAL A 177 6.96 -5.53 -10.84
CA VAL A 177 7.29 -6.15 -12.14
C VAL A 177 7.52 -7.66 -11.98
N ILE A 178 8.26 -8.09 -10.97
CA ILE A 178 8.44 -9.53 -10.67
C ILE A 178 7.09 -10.18 -10.39
N GLY A 179 6.26 -9.57 -9.55
CA GLY A 179 4.94 -10.09 -9.23
C GLY A 179 4.04 -10.22 -10.46
N LEU A 180 4.07 -9.24 -11.38
CA LEU A 180 3.36 -9.33 -12.65
C LEU A 180 3.88 -10.46 -13.54
N ILE A 181 5.20 -10.69 -13.61
CA ILE A 181 5.77 -11.80 -14.39
C ILE A 181 5.21 -13.13 -13.89
N TYR A 182 5.24 -13.37 -12.58
CA TYR A 182 4.67 -14.60 -11.99
C TYR A 182 3.16 -14.69 -12.21
N PHE A 183 2.44 -13.58 -12.05
CA PHE A 183 0.99 -13.53 -12.28
C PHE A 183 0.62 -13.95 -13.72
N TYR A 184 1.31 -13.41 -14.73
CA TYR A 184 1.08 -13.78 -16.13
C TYR A 184 1.56 -15.18 -16.51
N GLN A 185 2.42 -15.80 -15.70
CA GLN A 185 2.78 -17.22 -15.82
C GLN A 185 1.73 -18.14 -15.17
N GLY A 186 0.66 -17.58 -14.60
CA GLY A 186 -0.40 -18.33 -13.92
C GLY A 186 -0.07 -18.65 -12.46
N ASP A 187 1.02 -18.09 -11.90
CA ASP A 187 1.38 -18.29 -10.51
C ASP A 187 0.71 -17.24 -9.61
N ARG A 188 -0.15 -17.72 -8.71
CA ARG A 188 -0.89 -16.90 -7.75
C ARG A 188 0.04 -16.20 -6.74
N LEU A 189 1.28 -16.67 -6.57
CA LEU A 189 2.28 -16.04 -5.72
C LEU A 189 2.69 -14.66 -6.22
N GLY A 190 2.59 -14.39 -7.53
CA GLY A 190 2.99 -13.11 -8.12
C GLY A 190 2.28 -11.91 -7.51
N PHE A 191 1.01 -12.07 -7.18
CA PHE A 191 0.22 -11.06 -6.50
C PHE A 191 0.77 -10.73 -5.10
N GLY A 192 1.10 -11.74 -4.30
CA GLY A 192 1.68 -11.57 -2.97
C GLY A 192 3.04 -10.87 -3.02
N ILE A 193 3.88 -11.25 -4.00
CA ILE A 193 5.20 -10.62 -4.22
C ILE A 193 5.06 -9.12 -4.48
N ALA A 194 4.14 -8.73 -5.36
CA ALA A 194 3.92 -7.33 -5.71
C ALA A 194 3.48 -6.50 -4.49
N ILE A 195 2.45 -6.96 -3.76
CA ILE A 195 1.91 -6.24 -2.61
C ILE A 195 2.91 -6.16 -1.47
N MET A 196 3.57 -7.27 -1.12
CA MET A 196 4.56 -7.27 -0.04
C MET A 196 5.76 -6.39 -0.34
N GLY A 197 6.22 -6.38 -1.59
CA GLY A 197 7.29 -5.50 -2.01
C GLY A 197 6.98 -4.02 -1.81
N VAL A 198 5.73 -3.61 -2.08
CA VAL A 198 5.26 -2.23 -1.83
C VAL A 198 5.16 -1.97 -0.33
N ILE A 199 4.56 -2.88 0.44
CA ILE A 199 4.39 -2.73 1.90
C ILE A 199 5.75 -2.56 2.60
N TYR A 200 6.72 -3.44 2.35
CA TYR A 200 8.05 -3.36 2.99
C TYR A 200 8.75 -2.04 2.68
N SER A 201 8.70 -1.65 1.40
CA SER A 201 9.32 -0.42 0.93
C SER A 201 8.68 0.82 1.52
N GLN A 202 7.35 0.83 1.68
CA GLN A 202 6.61 1.96 2.22
C GLN A 202 6.77 2.08 3.74
N ILE A 203 6.83 0.96 4.47
CA ILE A 203 7.21 0.94 5.89
C ILE A 203 8.61 1.52 6.07
N ALA A 204 9.58 1.06 5.28
CA ALA A 204 10.95 1.54 5.34
C ALA A 204 11.05 3.04 5.03
N TYR A 205 10.28 3.52 4.05
CA TYR A 205 10.19 4.94 3.70
C TYR A 205 9.64 5.79 4.87
N ILE A 206 8.56 5.38 5.51
CA ILE A 206 7.99 6.09 6.68
C ILE A 206 8.97 6.09 7.85
N CYS A 207 9.64 4.97 8.12
CA CYS A 207 10.69 4.89 9.13
C CYS A 207 11.85 5.84 8.83
N LEU A 208 12.30 5.88 7.57
CA LEU A 208 13.36 6.77 7.11
C LEU A 208 12.97 8.23 7.24
N TYR A 209 11.72 8.60 6.95
CA TYR A 209 11.22 9.96 7.15
C TYR A 209 11.42 10.45 8.59
N PHE A 210 11.06 9.64 9.58
CA PHE A 210 11.28 9.99 10.98
C PHE A 210 12.77 10.10 11.32
N LEU A 211 13.59 9.15 10.86
CA LEU A 211 15.04 9.15 11.09
C LEU A 211 15.74 10.34 10.42
N ALA A 212 15.23 10.81 9.28
CA ALA A 212 15.81 11.92 8.52
C ALA A 212 15.87 13.23 9.32
N PHE A 213 14.94 13.44 10.27
CA PHE A 213 15.01 14.59 11.19
C PHE A 213 16.23 14.52 12.12
N LYS A 214 16.66 13.31 12.53
CA LYS A 214 17.90 13.18 13.33
C LYS A 214 19.15 13.30 12.50
N LEU A 215 19.11 12.70 11.32
CA LEU A 215 20.26 12.61 10.41
C LEU A 215 20.55 13.94 9.70
N GLY A 216 19.68 14.95 9.86
CA GLY A 216 19.79 16.23 9.17
C GLY A 216 19.31 16.18 7.71
N GLY A 217 19.02 15.00 7.18
CA GLY A 217 18.59 14.78 5.80
C GLY A 217 17.08 14.94 5.53
N SER A 218 16.29 15.42 6.50
CA SER A 218 14.83 15.61 6.30
C SER A 218 14.48 16.47 5.08
N ARG A 219 15.32 17.47 4.76
CA ARG A 219 15.14 18.34 3.59
C ARG A 219 15.62 17.72 2.28
N GLU A 220 16.32 16.58 2.33
CA GLU A 220 16.88 15.90 1.16
C GLU A 220 15.91 14.90 0.52
N ILE A 221 14.89 14.43 1.25
CA ILE A 221 13.94 13.40 0.75
C ILE A 221 13.05 13.92 -0.39
N ASP A 222 12.89 15.25 -0.54
CA ASP A 222 11.90 15.87 -1.44
C ASP A 222 10.53 15.18 -1.33
N THR A 223 9.96 15.22 -0.12
CA THR A 223 8.75 14.47 0.21
C THR A 223 7.54 14.76 -0.71
N PRO A 224 7.30 16.00 -1.17
CA PRO A 224 6.24 16.25 -2.16
C PRO A 224 6.41 15.42 -3.45
N LEU A 225 7.64 15.36 -3.99
CA LEU A 225 7.93 14.54 -5.18
C LEU A 225 7.80 13.05 -4.88
N MET A 226 8.31 12.59 -3.74
CA MET A 226 8.16 11.18 -3.34
C MET A 226 6.70 10.77 -3.15
N ASN A 227 5.86 11.63 -2.58
CA ASN A 227 4.43 11.36 -2.43
C ASN A 227 3.74 11.20 -3.79
N TRP A 228 4.15 11.99 -4.79
CA TRP A 228 3.66 11.83 -6.15
C TRP A 228 4.06 10.47 -6.75
N HIS A 229 5.33 10.10 -6.65
CA HIS A 229 5.78 8.80 -7.17
C HIS A 229 5.15 7.61 -6.44
N TRP A 230 4.95 7.71 -5.12
CA TRP A 230 4.22 6.68 -4.37
C TRP A 230 2.79 6.54 -4.87
N LEU A 231 2.11 7.63 -5.22
CA LEU A 231 0.78 7.58 -5.84
C LEU A 231 0.82 6.93 -7.22
N GLU A 232 1.81 7.22 -8.07
CA GLU A 232 1.96 6.61 -9.39
C GLU A 232 2.15 5.09 -9.30
N VAL A 233 3.11 4.65 -8.49
CA VAL A 233 3.41 3.22 -8.28
C VAL A 233 2.19 2.50 -7.69
N SER A 234 1.48 3.16 -6.77
CA SER A 234 0.30 2.59 -6.13
C SER A 234 -0.90 2.51 -7.06
N ALA A 235 -1.15 3.56 -7.83
CA ALA A 235 -2.20 3.58 -8.84
C ALA A 235 -1.95 2.51 -9.90
N PHE A 236 -0.70 2.33 -10.32
CA PHE A 236 -0.32 1.24 -11.21
C PHE A 236 -0.69 -0.13 -10.64
N LEU A 237 -0.35 -0.43 -9.37
CA LEU A 237 -0.72 -1.69 -8.74
C LEU A 237 -2.25 -1.86 -8.59
N ILE A 238 -2.93 -0.83 -8.08
CA ILE A 238 -4.38 -0.83 -7.88
C ILE A 238 -5.08 -1.09 -9.20
N PHE A 239 -4.74 -0.38 -10.27
CA PHE A 239 -5.37 -0.59 -11.57
C PHE A 239 -4.98 -1.94 -12.17
N MET A 240 -3.76 -2.44 -12.02
CA MET A 240 -3.41 -3.75 -12.57
C MET A 240 -4.17 -4.92 -11.94
N PHE A 241 -4.47 -4.86 -10.64
CA PHE A 241 -5.14 -5.96 -9.92
C PHE A 241 -6.62 -5.73 -9.61
N LEU A 242 -7.13 -4.50 -9.68
CA LEU A 242 -8.56 -4.17 -9.49
C LEU A 242 -9.25 -3.68 -10.75
N ALA A 243 -8.54 -3.46 -11.86
CA ALA A 243 -9.22 -3.15 -13.12
C ALA A 243 -10.13 -4.30 -13.56
N PRO A 244 -11.18 -3.98 -14.32
CA PRO A 244 -12.01 -5.00 -14.95
C PRO A 244 -11.16 -5.95 -15.80
N ILE A 245 -11.69 -7.18 -15.92
CA ILE A 245 -11.19 -8.34 -16.67
C ILE A 245 -10.28 -7.90 -17.81
N THR A 246 -9.02 -8.33 -17.78
CA THR A 246 -8.08 -8.01 -18.86
C THR A 246 -8.58 -8.61 -20.18
N LEU A 247 -8.26 -8.01 -21.34
CA LEU A 247 -8.70 -8.52 -22.65
C LEU A 247 -8.40 -10.02 -22.83
N GLN A 248 -7.27 -10.49 -22.32
CA GLN A 248 -6.90 -11.91 -22.35
C GLN A 248 -7.86 -12.77 -21.54
N GLU A 249 -8.21 -12.32 -20.34
CA GLU A 249 -9.14 -13.01 -19.44
C GLU A 249 -10.59 -12.92 -19.95
N GLU A 250 -10.95 -11.83 -20.63
CA GLU A 250 -12.23 -11.72 -21.35
C GLU A 250 -12.29 -12.73 -22.50
N LEU A 251 -11.23 -12.85 -23.30
CA LEU A 251 -11.13 -13.84 -24.37
C LEU A 251 -11.17 -15.28 -23.82
N SER A 252 -10.47 -15.57 -22.72
CA SER A 252 -10.53 -16.91 -22.08
C SER A 252 -11.89 -17.19 -21.46
N ASN A 253 -12.57 -16.18 -20.90
CA ASN A 253 -13.92 -16.32 -20.37
C ASN A 253 -14.92 -16.58 -21.51
N ILE A 254 -14.78 -15.92 -22.66
CA ILE A 254 -15.58 -16.20 -23.86
C ILE A 254 -15.33 -17.62 -24.37
N GLU A 255 -14.08 -18.09 -24.37
CA GLU A 255 -13.71 -19.44 -24.80
C GLU A 255 -14.27 -20.51 -23.84
N SER A 256 -14.06 -20.34 -22.53
CA SER A 256 -14.62 -21.24 -21.52
C SER A 256 -16.15 -21.23 -21.47
N GLU A 257 -16.81 -20.09 -21.71
CA GLU A 257 -18.27 -20.03 -21.83
C GLU A 257 -18.77 -20.79 -23.07
N LYS A 258 -18.02 -20.74 -24.18
CA LYS A 258 -18.32 -21.55 -25.38
C LYS A 258 -18.15 -23.04 -25.11
N GLU A 259 -17.07 -23.43 -24.43
CA GLU A 259 -16.82 -24.83 -24.04
C GLU A 259 -17.90 -25.35 -23.09
N ALA A 260 -18.26 -24.57 -22.07
CA ALA A 260 -19.32 -24.91 -21.13
C ALA A 260 -20.68 -25.06 -21.83
N LYS A 261 -21.01 -24.18 -22.78
CA LYS A 261 -22.22 -24.33 -23.61
C LYS A 261 -22.18 -25.59 -24.46
N ALA A 262 -21.04 -25.91 -25.08
CA ALA A 262 -20.89 -27.12 -25.89
C ALA A 262 -21.06 -28.40 -25.03
N LEU A 263 -20.48 -28.43 -23.83
CA LEU A 263 -20.64 -29.50 -22.86
C LEU A 263 -22.10 -29.66 -22.42
N ASN A 264 -22.79 -28.56 -22.09
CA ASN A 264 -24.19 -28.60 -21.67
C ASN A 264 -25.11 -29.14 -22.78
N ILE A 265 -24.89 -28.72 -24.04
CA ILE A 265 -25.62 -29.26 -25.21
C ILE A 265 -25.40 -30.78 -25.32
N ARG A 266 -24.16 -31.24 -25.14
CA ARG A 266 -23.84 -32.67 -25.21
C ARG A 266 -24.50 -33.47 -24.08
N ILE A 267 -24.56 -32.91 -22.87
CA ILE A 267 -25.26 -33.52 -21.73
C ILE A 267 -26.76 -33.64 -22.02
N GLU A 268 -27.39 -32.58 -22.54
CA GLU A 268 -28.82 -32.63 -22.90
C GLU A 268 -29.13 -33.69 -23.97
N GLU A 269 -28.25 -33.83 -24.97
CA GLU A 269 -28.38 -34.85 -26.01
C GLU A 269 -28.30 -36.27 -25.42
N LEU A 270 -27.29 -36.53 -24.58
CA LEU A 270 -27.14 -37.80 -23.89
C LEU A 270 -28.32 -38.10 -22.95
N GLU A 271 -28.86 -37.10 -22.26
CA GLU A 271 -30.05 -37.27 -21.44
C GLU A 271 -31.29 -37.64 -22.27
N ARG A 272 -31.45 -37.06 -23.46
CA ARG A 272 -32.57 -37.41 -24.37
C ARG A 272 -32.43 -38.84 -24.89
N GLU A 273 -31.23 -39.25 -25.29
CA GLU A 273 -30.95 -40.63 -25.70
C GLU A 273 -31.25 -41.62 -24.57
N LEU A 274 -30.82 -41.30 -23.35
CA LEU A 274 -31.05 -42.15 -22.18
C LEU A 274 -32.54 -42.26 -21.82
N ARG A 275 -33.32 -41.17 -21.95
CA ARG A 275 -34.78 -41.19 -21.79
C ARG A 275 -35.46 -42.03 -22.87
N ALA A 276 -35.02 -41.93 -24.12
CA ALA A 276 -35.55 -42.74 -25.22
C ALA A 276 -35.33 -44.23 -24.95
N LEU A 277 -34.12 -44.63 -24.55
CA LEU A 277 -33.79 -46.02 -24.22
C LEU A 277 -34.61 -46.56 -23.04
N LYS A 278 -34.86 -45.74 -22.01
CA LYS A 278 -35.72 -46.12 -20.87
C LYS A 278 -37.19 -46.36 -21.25
N ASN A 279 -37.68 -45.72 -22.31
CA ASN A 279 -39.07 -45.90 -22.77
C ASN A 279 -39.26 -47.17 -23.63
N TYR A 280 -38.19 -47.87 -24.00
CA TYR A 280 -38.22 -49.12 -24.76
C TYR A 280 -38.06 -50.38 -23.88
N GLN A 281 -37.97 -50.25 -22.56
CA GLN A 281 -38.02 -51.33 -21.57
C GLN A 281 -39.38 -51.34 -20.85
#